data_AF-A0A6I7QHF3-F1
#
_entry.id   AF-A0A6I7QHF3-F1
#
_cell.length_a   1.000
_cell.length_b   1.000
_cell.length_c   1.000
_cell.angle_alpha   90.00
_cell.angle_beta   90.00
_cell.angle_gamma   90.00
#
_symmetry.space_group_name_H-M   'P 1'
#
loop_
_entity.id
_entity.type
_entity.pdbx_description
1 polymer ?
#
loop_
_entity_poly.entity_id
_entity_poly.type
_entity_poly.pdbx_seq_one_letter_code
_entity_poly.pdbx_strand_id
1 'polypeptide(L)'
;MSFMININKKKNTMKAIKTAMHMPTRLFLVFFIAFGLMLSFPLHVAAQEGQEEKKDEDPWADADFPFEDETLLVFFDTNQEISALQRSTNERINETLEQYGLTRQRFDQIARASQMGLLQDGAFTNEEIEAFNQVAPQVTEIQRETQGIVQMIVQEYDMSMNEYREILTAFRQDQELQQYVTHLARERARERILEERRQEAIRKMEEEKNQEEEER
;
A
#
# COMPACT_ATOMS: atom_id res chain seq x y z
N MET A 1 -48.16 -18.52 28.14
CA MET A 1 -46.72 -18.46 28.52
C MET A 1 -45.99 -17.69 27.44
N SER A 2 -45.78 -16.40 27.64
CA SER A 2 -45.02 -15.54 26.73
C SER A 2 -44.12 -14.66 27.60
N PHE A 3 -42.81 -14.88 27.53
CA PHE A 3 -41.81 -14.09 28.23
C PHE A 3 -41.22 -13.09 27.25
N MET A 4 -41.53 -11.81 27.44
CA MET A 4 -40.76 -10.70 26.87
C MET A 4 -39.72 -10.28 27.90
N ILE A 5 -38.43 -10.39 27.56
CA ILE A 5 -37.35 -9.82 28.34
C ILE A 5 -36.89 -8.52 27.67
N ASN A 6 -37.10 -7.43 28.38
CA ASN A 6 -36.67 -6.08 28.08
C ASN A 6 -35.32 -5.84 28.77
N ILE A 7 -34.29 -5.41 28.02
CA ILE A 7 -33.04 -4.91 28.60
C ILE A 7 -32.66 -3.59 27.93
N ASN A 8 -32.98 -2.51 28.66
CA ASN A 8 -32.62 -1.13 28.38
C ASN A 8 -31.14 -0.88 28.76
N LYS A 9 -30.29 -0.54 27.80
CA LYS A 9 -28.86 -0.22 28.02
C LYS A 9 -28.68 1.21 28.53
N LYS A 10 -28.01 1.32 29.67
CA LYS A 10 -27.57 2.55 30.34
C LYS A 10 -26.75 3.45 29.41
N LYS A 11 -27.11 4.74 29.39
CA LYS A 11 -26.26 5.88 29.01
C LYS A 11 -25.35 6.27 30.17
N ASN A 12 -24.15 6.79 29.85
CA ASN A 12 -23.31 7.77 30.57
C ASN A 12 -21.82 7.41 30.38
N THR A 13 -20.84 8.30 30.20
CA THR A 13 -20.72 9.77 30.07
C THR A 13 -19.24 9.98 29.74
N MET A 14 -18.86 10.51 28.58
CA MET A 14 -17.49 10.99 28.37
C MET A 14 -17.41 12.43 28.86
N LYS A 15 -16.63 12.65 29.92
CA LYS A 15 -16.14 13.98 30.31
C LYS A 15 -14.74 14.18 29.76
N ALA A 16 -14.58 15.34 29.13
CA ALA A 16 -13.35 15.87 28.58
C ALA A 16 -12.23 16.01 29.61
N ILE A 17 -10.99 15.77 29.17
CA ILE A 17 -9.78 16.34 29.77
C ILE A 17 -8.94 16.96 28.66
N LYS A 18 -9.04 18.29 28.56
CA LYS A 18 -8.00 19.20 28.05
C LYS A 18 -6.85 19.21 29.06
N THR A 19 -5.60 19.30 28.60
CA THR A 19 -4.44 20.07 29.16
C THR A 19 -3.18 19.58 28.40
N ALA A 20 -2.70 20.26 27.35
CA ALA A 20 -1.70 21.36 27.36
C ALA A 20 -0.35 20.99 28.02
N MET A 21 0.73 20.83 27.22
CA MET A 21 2.06 21.25 27.67
C MET A 21 3.05 21.46 26.52
N HIS A 22 3.79 22.56 26.66
CA HIS A 22 4.83 23.14 25.81
C HIS A 22 5.98 22.19 25.43
N MET A 23 6.40 22.27 24.17
CA MET A 23 7.76 21.90 23.73
C MET A 23 8.67 23.13 23.74
N PRO A 24 9.87 23.08 24.36
CA PRO A 24 10.87 24.12 24.18
C PRO A 24 11.66 23.90 22.88
N THR A 25 11.41 24.82 21.95
CA THR A 25 12.10 25.08 20.70
C THR A 25 13.60 25.31 20.93
N ARG A 26 14.48 24.49 20.32
CA ARG A 26 15.88 24.86 20.11
C ARG A 26 16.37 24.48 18.71
N LEU A 27 16.50 25.53 17.90
CA LEU A 27 17.60 25.79 16.96
C LEU A 27 17.79 24.82 15.78
N PHE A 28 16.99 25.00 14.72
CA PHE A 28 17.40 24.65 13.36
C PHE A 28 17.77 25.97 12.65
N LEU A 29 19.07 26.26 12.61
CA LEU A 29 19.62 27.50 12.09
C LEU A 29 19.81 27.39 10.57
N VAL A 30 18.87 28.01 9.84
CA VAL A 30 19.03 28.86 8.65
C VAL A 30 20.14 28.48 7.65
N PHE A 31 19.75 28.09 6.43
CA PHE A 31 20.30 28.66 5.20
C PHE A 31 19.21 28.73 4.12
N PHE A 32 18.64 29.92 3.93
CA PHE A 32 17.78 30.33 2.82
C PHE A 32 18.44 31.56 2.18
N ILE A 33 19.05 31.40 1.00
CA ILE A 33 19.58 32.45 0.10
C ILE A 33 19.56 31.78 -1.29
N ALA A 34 19.01 32.25 -2.41
CA ALA A 34 18.27 33.43 -2.85
C ALA A 34 17.51 32.99 -4.14
N PHE A 35 16.25 33.35 -4.36
CA PHE A 35 15.78 34.49 -5.16
C PHE A 35 16.55 34.76 -6.46
N GLY A 36 15.87 34.51 -7.60
CA GLY A 36 16.02 35.35 -8.80
C GLY A 36 16.45 34.65 -10.08
N LEU A 37 15.49 34.33 -10.97
CA LEU A 37 15.50 34.78 -12.36
C LEU A 37 14.16 34.48 -13.04
N MET A 38 13.43 35.54 -13.34
CA MET A 38 12.38 35.58 -14.36
C MET A 38 12.97 35.11 -15.70
N LEU A 39 12.39 34.07 -16.28
CA LEU A 39 12.45 33.86 -17.72
C LEU A 39 11.03 33.93 -18.28
N SER A 40 10.80 35.04 -18.97
CA SER A 40 9.71 35.31 -19.89
C SER A 40 9.59 34.21 -20.95
N PHE A 41 8.52 33.42 -20.90
CA PHE A 41 8.18 32.51 -21.99
C PHE A 41 7.29 33.24 -23.01
N PRO A 42 7.68 33.26 -24.30
CA PRO A 42 6.83 33.79 -25.36
C PRO A 42 5.67 32.82 -25.63
N LEU A 43 4.44 33.35 -25.58
CA LEU A 43 3.24 32.68 -26.08
C LEU A 43 3.37 32.43 -27.59
N HIS A 44 3.81 31.24 -27.98
CA HIS A 44 3.65 30.75 -29.35
C HIS A 44 2.32 30.01 -29.47
N VAL A 45 1.32 30.69 -30.01
CA VAL A 45 0.13 30.06 -30.57
C VAL A 45 0.55 29.44 -31.90
N ALA A 46 0.89 28.15 -31.90
CA ALA A 46 1.09 27.38 -33.12
C ALA A 46 -0.17 26.54 -33.37
N ALA A 47 -0.83 26.80 -34.49
CA ALA A 47 -1.84 25.93 -35.06
C ALA A 47 -1.21 24.57 -35.35
N GLN A 48 -1.67 23.53 -34.65
CA GLN A 48 -1.17 22.17 -34.77
C GLN A 48 -1.97 21.45 -35.86
N GLU A 49 -1.55 21.63 -37.10
CA GLU A 49 -2.03 20.88 -38.26
C GLU A 49 -1.02 19.74 -38.51
N GLY A 50 -1.46 18.48 -38.34
CA GLY A 50 -0.73 17.29 -38.78
C GLY A 50 0.49 16.90 -37.95
N GLN A 51 0.30 16.52 -36.69
CA GLN A 51 1.30 15.72 -35.98
C GLN A 51 1.13 14.26 -36.43
N GLU A 52 1.99 13.81 -37.36
CA GLU A 52 2.15 12.39 -37.67
C GLU A 52 2.43 11.65 -36.35
N GLU A 53 1.55 10.70 -36.02
CA GLU A 53 1.70 9.75 -34.92
C GLU A 53 3.02 8.99 -35.14
N LYS A 54 4.11 9.47 -34.52
CA LYS A 54 5.30 8.65 -34.38
C LYS A 54 4.89 7.47 -33.51
N LYS A 55 4.78 6.31 -34.14
CA LYS A 55 4.60 5.03 -33.49
C LYS A 55 5.78 4.86 -32.54
N ASP A 56 5.55 5.08 -31.25
CA ASP A 56 6.57 4.95 -30.21
C ASP A 56 7.09 3.51 -30.26
N GLU A 57 8.37 3.33 -30.56
CA GLU A 57 9.04 2.03 -30.52
C GLU A 57 9.10 1.58 -29.05
N ASP A 58 8.68 0.35 -28.77
CA ASP A 58 8.70 -0.22 -27.42
C ASP A 58 10.15 -0.39 -26.96
N PRO A 59 10.59 0.32 -25.89
CA PRO A 59 11.95 0.22 -25.39
C PRO A 59 12.31 -1.17 -24.84
N TRP A 60 11.34 -2.08 -24.70
CA TRP A 60 11.53 -3.44 -24.20
C TRP A 60 11.45 -4.53 -25.27
N ALA A 61 11.36 -4.16 -26.56
CA ALA A 61 11.19 -5.13 -27.65
C ALA A 61 12.29 -6.20 -27.75
N ASP A 62 13.51 -5.87 -27.30
CA ASP A 62 14.67 -6.79 -27.30
C ASP A 62 14.94 -7.40 -25.91
N ALA A 63 14.14 -7.08 -24.89
CA ALA A 63 14.34 -7.59 -23.54
C ALA A 63 13.82 -9.03 -23.42
N ASP A 64 14.68 -9.93 -22.93
CA ASP A 64 14.33 -11.34 -22.71
C ASP A 64 14.35 -11.63 -21.21
N PHE A 65 13.16 -11.79 -20.64
CA PHE A 65 12.98 -12.13 -19.22
C PHE A 65 12.49 -13.57 -19.08
N PRO A 66 12.87 -14.28 -18.01
CA PRO A 66 12.52 -15.69 -17.83
C PRO A 66 11.06 -15.93 -17.42
N PHE A 67 10.20 -14.90 -17.49
CA PHE A 67 8.80 -14.93 -17.06
C PHE A 67 7.92 -14.31 -18.12
N GLU A 68 6.73 -14.85 -18.30
CA GLU A 68 5.72 -14.30 -19.23
C GLU A 68 5.11 -13.00 -18.67
N ASP A 69 4.73 -12.09 -19.55
CA ASP A 69 4.16 -10.78 -19.17
C ASP A 69 2.89 -10.92 -18.33
N GLU A 70 2.02 -11.88 -18.67
CA GLU A 70 0.80 -12.15 -17.92
C GLU A 70 1.13 -12.58 -16.48
N THR A 71 2.09 -13.49 -16.32
CA THR A 71 2.57 -13.92 -15.00
C THR A 71 3.16 -12.76 -14.20
N LEU A 72 3.91 -11.86 -14.84
CA LEU A 72 4.47 -10.67 -14.21
C LEU A 72 3.40 -9.67 -13.76
N LEU A 73 2.31 -9.53 -14.53
CA LEU A 73 1.17 -8.70 -14.18
C LEU A 73 0.37 -9.29 -13.01
N VAL A 74 0.17 -10.62 -13.00
CA VAL A 74 -0.44 -11.33 -11.86
C VAL A 74 0.42 -11.17 -10.60
N PHE A 75 1.74 -11.32 -10.71
CA PHE A 75 2.68 -11.05 -9.62
C PHE A 75 2.56 -9.61 -9.11
N PHE A 76 2.47 -8.63 -10.02
CA PHE A 76 2.32 -7.23 -9.65
C PHE A 76 1.05 -7.00 -8.81
N ASP A 77 -0.09 -7.54 -9.24
CA ASP A 77 -1.37 -7.41 -8.54
C ASP A 77 -1.33 -8.13 -7.17
N THR A 78 -0.83 -9.37 -7.15
CA THR A 78 -0.61 -10.15 -5.92
C THR A 78 0.22 -9.36 -4.91
N ASN A 79 1.31 -8.72 -5.35
CA ASN A 79 2.18 -7.95 -4.47
C ASN A 79 1.54 -6.64 -3.98
N GLN A 80 0.61 -6.03 -4.73
CA GLN A 80 -0.17 -4.88 -4.25
C GLN A 80 -1.06 -5.28 -3.06
N GLU A 81 -1.75 -6.42 -3.16
CA GLU A 81 -2.60 -6.92 -2.07
C GLU A 81 -1.79 -7.34 -0.85
N ILE A 82 -0.71 -8.08 -1.04
CA ILE A 82 0.21 -8.45 0.04
C ILE A 82 0.78 -7.20 0.73
N SER A 83 1.12 -6.16 -0.05
CA SER A 83 1.60 -4.89 0.52
C SER A 83 0.55 -4.19 1.36
N ALA A 84 -0.73 -4.21 0.94
CA ALA A 84 -1.83 -3.67 1.71
C ALA A 84 -2.06 -4.45 3.02
N LEU A 85 -2.05 -5.78 2.94
CA LEU A 85 -2.11 -6.67 4.11
C LEU A 85 -0.97 -6.36 5.10
N GLN A 86 0.27 -6.23 4.62
CA GLN A 86 1.42 -5.94 5.48
C GLN A 86 1.30 -4.60 6.22
N ARG A 87 0.76 -3.56 5.57
CA ARG A 87 0.49 -2.28 6.24
C ARG A 87 -0.53 -2.46 7.37
N SER A 88 -1.66 -3.11 7.08
CA SER A 88 -2.71 -3.38 8.08
C SER A 88 -2.18 -4.25 9.24
N THR A 89 -1.38 -5.26 8.94
CA THR A 89 -0.72 -6.10 9.95
C THR A 89 0.19 -5.27 10.85
N ASN A 90 0.99 -4.36 10.30
CA ASN A 90 1.87 -3.50 11.09
C ASN A 90 1.08 -2.53 11.98
N GLU A 91 -0.03 -1.98 11.49
CA GLU A 91 -0.96 -1.16 12.26
C GLU A 91 -1.54 -1.96 13.44
N ARG A 92 -2.09 -3.15 13.19
CA ARG A 92 -2.62 -4.05 14.23
C ARG A 92 -1.58 -4.38 15.30
N ILE A 93 -0.34 -4.67 14.90
CA ILE A 93 0.76 -4.93 15.84
C ILE A 93 1.04 -3.70 16.70
N ASN A 94 1.15 -2.51 16.09
CA ASN A 94 1.42 -1.28 16.83
C ASN A 94 0.29 -0.96 17.81
N GLU A 95 -0.96 -1.06 17.39
CA GLU A 95 -2.12 -0.88 18.28
C GLU A 95 -2.10 -1.87 19.45
N THR A 96 -1.77 -3.14 19.18
CA THR A 96 -1.65 -4.17 20.23
C THR A 96 -0.54 -3.80 21.22
N LEU A 97 0.62 -3.35 20.76
CA LEU A 97 1.73 -2.94 21.62
C LEU A 97 1.38 -1.71 22.48
N GLU A 98 0.72 -0.71 21.88
CA GLU A 98 0.32 0.52 22.56
C GLU A 98 -0.66 0.26 23.72
N GLN A 99 -1.55 -0.73 23.59
CA GLN A 99 -2.46 -1.14 24.66
C GLN A 99 -1.73 -1.60 25.93
N TYR A 100 -0.50 -2.10 25.79
CA TYR A 100 0.36 -2.54 26.89
C TYR A 100 1.48 -1.54 27.22
N GLY A 101 1.42 -0.33 26.68
CA GLY A 101 2.42 0.71 26.94
C GLY A 101 3.79 0.42 26.33
N LEU A 102 3.87 -0.44 25.31
CA LEU A 102 5.11 -0.76 24.60
C LEU A 102 5.15 -0.08 23.24
N THR A 103 6.33 0.40 22.86
CA THR A 103 6.60 0.80 21.47
C THR A 103 7.16 -0.38 20.69
N ARG A 104 7.05 -0.35 19.36
CA ARG A 104 7.65 -1.37 18.49
C ARG A 104 9.14 -1.56 18.76
N GLN A 105 9.88 -0.46 18.89
CA GLN A 105 11.31 -0.51 19.16
C GLN A 105 11.63 -1.17 20.51
N ARG A 106 10.87 -0.87 21.58
CA ARG A 106 11.07 -1.52 22.89
C ARG A 106 10.70 -2.99 22.85
N PHE A 107 9.59 -3.34 22.22
CA PHE A 107 9.21 -4.74 22.01
C PHE A 107 10.31 -5.53 21.30
N ASP A 108 10.85 -5.01 20.20
CA ASP A 108 11.91 -5.68 19.42
C ASP A 108 13.22 -5.82 20.23
N GLN A 109 13.55 -4.86 21.10
CA GLN A 109 14.70 -4.96 22.01
C GLN A 109 14.52 -6.07 23.05
N ILE A 110 13.36 -6.12 23.70
CA ILE A 110 13.04 -7.13 24.71
C ILE A 110 12.98 -8.51 24.06
N ALA A 111 12.39 -8.64 22.86
CA ALA A 111 12.34 -9.88 22.10
C ALA A 111 13.76 -10.45 21.82
N ARG A 112 14.69 -9.60 21.35
CA ARG A 112 16.09 -10.01 21.13
C ARG A 112 16.77 -10.42 22.44
N ALA A 113 16.58 -9.67 23.52
CA ALA A 113 17.13 -10.01 24.83
C ALA A 113 16.57 -11.33 25.37
N SER A 114 15.27 -11.57 25.19
CA SER A 114 14.60 -12.83 25.53
C SER A 114 15.20 -14.02 24.78
N GLN A 115 15.47 -13.88 23.48
CA GLN A 115 16.08 -14.93 22.68
C GLN A 115 17.52 -15.26 23.12
N MET A 116 18.26 -14.27 23.60
CA MET A 116 19.62 -14.44 24.11
C MET A 116 19.68 -14.85 25.59
N GLY A 117 18.55 -14.89 26.29
CA GLY A 117 18.50 -15.16 27.74
C GLY A 117 18.97 -14.02 28.63
N LEU A 118 18.98 -12.78 28.13
CA LEU A 118 19.54 -11.58 28.79
C LEU A 118 18.48 -10.66 29.42
N LEU A 119 17.28 -11.17 29.69
CA LEU A 119 16.21 -10.36 30.31
C LEU A 119 16.54 -9.91 31.73
N GLN A 120 17.43 -10.64 32.42
CA GLN A 120 17.78 -10.39 33.82
C GLN A 120 18.96 -9.42 34.02
N ASP A 121 19.50 -8.86 32.93
CA ASP A 121 20.68 -7.99 32.98
C ASP A 121 20.37 -6.55 33.46
N GLY A 122 19.14 -6.29 33.92
CA GLY A 122 18.69 -4.98 34.42
C GLY A 122 18.48 -3.91 33.35
N ALA A 123 18.59 -4.26 32.07
CA ALA A 123 18.37 -3.35 30.94
C ALA A 123 16.88 -3.02 30.68
N PHE A 124 15.97 -3.75 31.32
CA PHE A 124 14.52 -3.64 31.15
C PHE A 124 13.86 -3.59 32.53
N THR A 125 12.79 -2.81 32.63
CA THR A 125 11.97 -2.75 33.85
C THR A 125 11.11 -4.01 33.98
N ASN A 126 10.66 -4.33 35.19
CA ASN A 126 9.76 -5.47 35.42
C ASN A 126 8.43 -5.29 34.66
N GLU A 127 7.93 -4.05 34.62
CA GLU A 127 6.71 -3.67 33.93
C GLU A 127 6.82 -3.91 32.42
N GLU A 128 7.97 -3.60 31.81
CA GLU A 128 8.22 -3.87 30.39
C GLU A 128 8.31 -5.36 30.09
N ILE A 129 8.95 -6.14 30.96
CA ILE A 129 9.04 -7.59 30.82
C ILE A 129 7.65 -8.23 30.96
N GLU A 130 6.84 -7.77 31.91
CA GLU A 130 5.47 -8.23 32.09
C GLU A 130 4.60 -7.89 30.87
N ALA A 131 4.64 -6.65 30.40
CA ALA A 131 3.95 -6.22 29.18
C ALA A 131 4.36 -7.06 27.97
N PHE A 132 5.66 -7.32 27.81
CA PHE A 132 6.19 -8.17 26.74
C PHE A 132 5.61 -9.59 26.80
N ASN A 133 5.62 -10.21 27.99
CA ASN A 133 5.11 -11.57 28.17
C ASN A 133 3.60 -11.67 27.83
N GLN A 134 2.83 -10.61 28.07
CA GLN A 134 1.40 -10.57 27.75
C GLN A 134 1.14 -10.33 26.25
N VAL A 135 1.95 -9.50 25.59
CA VAL A 135 1.71 -9.07 24.20
C VAL A 135 2.39 -9.95 23.16
N ALA A 136 3.52 -10.60 23.49
CA ALA A 136 4.28 -11.42 22.54
C ALA A 136 3.47 -12.56 21.89
N PRO A 137 2.60 -13.31 22.62
CA PRO A 137 1.74 -14.31 22.00
C PRO A 137 0.75 -13.71 20.99
N GLN A 138 0.21 -12.52 21.27
CA GLN A 138 -0.75 -11.85 20.40
C GLN A 138 -0.09 -11.36 19.10
N VAL A 139 1.11 -10.76 19.21
CA VAL A 139 1.90 -10.37 18.03
C VAL A 139 2.25 -11.59 17.17
N THR A 140 2.59 -12.72 17.80
CA THR A 140 2.87 -13.97 17.10
C THR A 140 1.63 -14.52 16.39
N GLU A 141 0.45 -14.41 17.01
CA GLU A 141 -0.81 -14.79 16.37
C GLU A 141 -1.09 -13.95 15.13
N ILE A 142 -1.00 -12.62 15.24
CA ILE A 142 -1.18 -11.69 14.12
C ILE A 142 -0.23 -12.03 12.96
N GLN A 143 1.03 -12.35 13.27
CA GLN A 143 2.01 -12.75 12.27
C GLN A 143 1.64 -14.08 11.58
N ARG A 144 1.15 -15.07 12.35
CA ARG A 144 0.74 -16.37 11.80
C ARG A 144 -0.49 -16.25 10.90
N GLU A 145 -1.50 -15.49 11.35
CA GLU A 145 -2.68 -15.15 10.53
C GLU A 145 -2.25 -14.50 9.22
N THR A 146 -1.35 -13.53 9.29
CA THR A 146 -0.83 -12.83 8.11
C THR A 146 -0.16 -13.79 7.13
N GLN A 147 0.65 -14.73 7.60
CA GLN A 147 1.27 -15.74 6.74
C GLN A 147 0.24 -16.62 6.03
N GLY A 148 -0.83 -17.01 6.74
CA GLY A 148 -1.94 -17.75 6.15
C GLY A 148 -2.66 -16.95 5.07
N ILE A 149 -2.92 -15.65 5.31
CA ILE A 149 -3.57 -14.78 4.33
C ILE A 149 -2.68 -14.56 3.10
N VAL A 150 -1.37 -14.39 3.27
CA VAL A 150 -0.44 -14.32 2.13
C VAL A 150 -0.54 -15.56 1.24
N GLN A 151 -0.60 -16.76 1.84
CA GLN A 151 -0.77 -17.98 1.06
C GLN A 151 -2.10 -18.02 0.31
N MET A 152 -3.18 -17.54 0.93
CA MET A 152 -4.49 -17.46 0.28
C MET A 152 -4.49 -16.46 -0.88
N ILE A 153 -3.91 -15.27 -0.70
CA ILE A 153 -3.81 -14.25 -1.76
C ILE A 153 -3.05 -14.84 -2.96
N VAL A 154 -1.88 -15.44 -2.75
CA VAL A 154 -1.09 -16.03 -3.86
C VAL A 154 -1.90 -17.08 -4.63
N GLN A 155 -2.69 -17.91 -3.92
CA GLN A 155 -3.54 -18.92 -4.55
C GLN A 155 -4.76 -18.33 -5.27
N GLU A 156 -5.34 -17.24 -4.77
CA GLU A 156 -6.49 -16.55 -5.39
C GLU A 156 -6.14 -15.96 -6.76
N TYR A 157 -4.86 -15.62 -6.95
CA TYR A 157 -4.30 -15.16 -8.21
C TYR A 157 -3.78 -16.31 -9.11
N ASP A 158 -4.19 -17.55 -8.84
CA ASP A 158 -3.79 -18.75 -9.58
C ASP A 158 -2.26 -18.96 -9.66
N MET A 159 -1.50 -18.37 -8.73
CA MET A 159 -0.05 -18.48 -8.67
C MET A 159 0.38 -19.47 -7.59
N SER A 160 1.46 -20.23 -7.84
CA SER A 160 2.03 -21.09 -6.81
C SER A 160 2.96 -20.32 -5.86
N MET A 161 3.07 -20.76 -4.60
CA MET A 161 4.02 -20.15 -3.66
C MET A 161 5.49 -20.29 -4.08
N ASN A 162 5.83 -21.28 -4.92
CA ASN A 162 7.18 -21.43 -5.45
C ASN A 162 7.45 -20.36 -6.52
N GLU A 163 6.56 -20.26 -7.49
CA GLU A 163 6.62 -19.27 -8.57
C GLU A 163 6.64 -17.84 -8.04
N TYR A 164 5.75 -17.52 -7.09
CA TYR A 164 5.77 -16.22 -6.41
C TYR A 164 7.14 -15.90 -5.79
N ARG A 165 7.78 -16.88 -5.14
CA ARG A 165 9.11 -16.69 -4.52
C ARG A 165 10.22 -16.55 -5.57
N GLU A 166 10.15 -17.29 -6.67
CA GLU A 166 11.10 -17.22 -7.77
C GLU A 166 11.05 -15.84 -8.41
N ILE A 167 9.86 -15.37 -8.79
CA ILE A 167 9.65 -14.03 -9.36
C ILE A 167 10.07 -12.96 -8.35
N LEU A 168 9.66 -13.06 -7.08
CA LEU A 168 10.04 -12.09 -6.06
C LEU A 168 11.57 -12.01 -5.86
N THR A 169 12.26 -13.13 -5.98
CA THR A 169 13.73 -13.17 -5.86
C THR A 169 14.38 -12.49 -7.05
N ALA A 170 13.98 -12.84 -8.28
CA ALA A 170 14.47 -12.21 -9.49
C ALA A 170 14.16 -10.71 -9.50
N PHE A 171 12.92 -10.32 -9.20
CA PHE A 171 12.48 -8.94 -9.12
C PHE A 171 13.31 -8.11 -8.14
N ARG A 172 13.75 -8.66 -7.01
CA ARG A 172 14.61 -7.93 -6.05
C ARG A 172 16.05 -7.75 -6.53
N GLN A 173 16.53 -8.63 -7.41
CA GLN A 173 17.91 -8.66 -7.86
C GLN A 173 18.12 -7.92 -9.17
N ASP A 174 17.10 -7.89 -10.03
CA ASP A 174 17.16 -7.36 -11.38
C ASP A 174 16.40 -6.03 -11.48
N GLN A 175 17.15 -4.95 -11.71
CA GLN A 175 16.59 -3.61 -11.87
C GLN A 175 15.83 -3.43 -13.19
N GLU A 176 16.24 -4.11 -14.27
CA GLU A 176 15.57 -4.03 -15.56
C GLU A 176 14.21 -4.72 -15.48
N LEU A 177 14.14 -5.88 -14.83
CA LEU A 177 12.87 -6.56 -14.56
C LEU A 177 11.90 -5.69 -13.74
N GLN A 178 12.38 -4.95 -12.72
CA GLN A 178 11.53 -4.02 -11.97
C GLN A 178 10.92 -2.93 -12.84
N GLN A 179 11.74 -2.37 -13.73
CA GLN A 179 11.30 -1.33 -14.66
C GLN A 179 10.32 -1.91 -15.68
N TYR A 180 10.57 -3.13 -16.17
CA TYR A 180 9.70 -3.81 -17.11
C TYR A 180 8.32 -4.13 -16.53
N VAL A 181 8.25 -4.72 -15.33
CA VAL A 181 6.97 -4.96 -14.64
C VAL A 181 6.20 -3.64 -14.45
N THR A 182 6.90 -2.56 -14.11
CA THR A 182 6.30 -1.22 -13.98
C THR A 182 5.78 -0.70 -15.32
N HIS A 183 6.50 -0.96 -16.41
CA HIS A 183 6.08 -0.64 -17.76
C HIS A 183 4.82 -1.42 -18.16
N LEU A 184 4.82 -2.75 -18.02
CA LEU A 184 3.66 -3.60 -18.29
C LEU A 184 2.41 -3.14 -17.53
N ALA A 185 2.56 -2.86 -16.22
CA ALA A 185 1.44 -2.39 -15.40
C ALA A 185 0.88 -1.05 -15.90
N ARG A 186 1.73 -0.15 -16.40
CA ARG A 186 1.33 1.14 -16.97
C ARG A 186 0.65 0.99 -18.32
N GLU A 187 1.16 0.13 -19.21
CA GLU A 187 0.53 -0.15 -20.50
C GLU A 187 -0.86 -0.76 -20.31
N ARG A 188 -0.99 -1.79 -19.46
CA ARG A 188 -2.30 -2.37 -19.12
C ARG A 188 -3.28 -1.34 -18.55
N ALA A 189 -2.80 -0.36 -17.79
CA ALA A 189 -3.64 0.73 -17.28
C ALA A 189 -4.08 1.69 -18.40
N ARG A 190 -3.19 2.03 -19.33
CA ARG A 190 -3.49 2.88 -20.50
C ARG A 190 -4.52 2.23 -21.41
N GLU A 191 -4.34 0.95 -21.74
CA GLU A 191 -5.27 0.21 -22.59
C GLU A 191 -6.68 0.15 -22.02
N ARG A 192 -6.82 -0.10 -20.71
CA ARG A 192 -8.12 -0.08 -20.03
C ARG A 192 -8.83 1.27 -20.16
N ILE A 193 -8.11 2.38 -19.96
CA ILE A 193 -8.66 3.73 -20.12
C ILE A 193 -9.09 4.00 -21.57
N LEU A 194 -8.31 3.56 -22.55
CA LEU A 194 -8.64 3.74 -23.97
C LEU A 194 -9.89 2.94 -24.36
N GLU A 195 -10.00 1.70 -23.89
CA GLU A 195 -11.16 0.87 -24.19
C GLU A 195 -12.42 1.41 -23.49
N GLU A 196 -12.33 1.85 -22.23
CA GLU A 196 -13.44 2.53 -21.55
C GLU A 196 -13.95 3.75 -22.31
N ARG A 197 -13.03 4.59 -22.81
CA ARG A 197 -13.38 5.77 -23.63
C ARG A 197 -14.03 5.38 -24.96
N ARG A 198 -13.56 4.29 -25.58
CA ARG A 198 -14.14 3.76 -26.82
C ARG A 198 -15.57 3.28 -26.57
N GLN A 199 -15.81 2.53 -25.50
CA GLN A 199 -17.13 2.05 -25.13
C GLN A 199 -18.08 3.21 -24.79
N GLU A 200 -17.60 4.24 -24.08
CA GLU A 200 -18.38 5.43 -23.79
C GLU A 200 -18.76 6.20 -25.06
N ALA A 201 -17.82 6.33 -26.02
CA ALA A 201 -18.10 6.98 -27.30
C ALA A 201 -19.14 6.21 -28.12
N ILE A 202 -19.05 4.87 -28.16
CA ILE A 202 -20.04 4.01 -28.83
C ILE A 202 -21.42 4.22 -28.22
N ARG A 203 -21.52 4.15 -26.89
CA ARG A 203 -22.79 4.38 -26.18
C ARG A 203 -23.40 5.75 -26.48
N LYS A 204 -22.60 6.82 -26.48
CA LYS A 204 -23.09 8.17 -26.81
C LYS A 204 -23.62 8.25 -28.23
N MET A 205 -22.92 7.66 -29.20
CA MET A 205 -23.39 7.61 -30.59
C MET A 205 -24.70 6.82 -30.73
N GLU A 206 -24.87 5.73 -29.99
CA GLU A 206 -26.13 4.96 -29.97
C GLU A 206 -27.28 5.73 -29.32
N GLU A 207 -27.01 6.42 -28.20
CA GLU A 207 -27.98 7.28 -27.52
C GLU A 207 -28.43 8.45 -28.43
N GLU A 208 -27.49 9.13 -29.09
CA GLU A 208 -27.76 10.19 -30.07
C GLU A 208 -28.59 9.68 -31.26
N LYS A 209 -28.22 8.52 -31.83
CA LYS A 209 -28.96 7.92 -32.94
C LYS A 209 -30.40 7.57 -32.56
N ASN A 210 -30.62 7.03 -31.36
CA ASN A 210 -31.97 6.69 -30.89
C ASN A 210 -32.82 7.96 -30.68
N GLN A 211 -32.23 9.06 -30.19
CA GLN A 211 -32.93 10.35 -30.08
C GLN A 211 -33.33 10.90 -31.45
N GLU A 212 -32.45 10.82 -32.45
CA GLU A 212 -32.78 11.23 -33.82
C GLU A 212 -33.90 10.39 -34.46
N GLU A 213 -34.00 9.11 -34.09
CA GLU A 213 -35.08 8.22 -34.54
C GLU A 213 -36.42 8.54 -33.85
N GLU A 214 -36.42 8.94 -32.58
CA GLU A 214 -37.62 9.36 -31.84
C GLU A 214 -38.17 10.72 -32.30
N GLU A 215 -37.32 11.60 -32.85
CA GLU A 215 -37.73 12.90 -33.38
C GLU A 215 -38.35 12.86 -34.79
N ARG A 216 -38.35 11.71 -35.47
CA ARG A 216 -38.89 11.52 -36.84
C ARG A 216 -40.30 10.97 -36.87
#